data_AF-A0A367IEA3-F1
#
_entry.id   AF-A0A367IEA3-F1
#
_cell.length_a   1.000
_cell.length_b   1.000
_cell.length_c   1.000
_cell.angle_alpha   90.00
_cell.angle_beta   90.00
_cell.angle_gamma   90.00
#
_symmetry.space_group_name_H-M   'P 1'
#
loop_
_entity.id
_entity.type
_entity.pdbx_description
1 polymer ?
#
loop_
_entity_poly.entity_id
_entity_poly.type
_entity_poly.pdbx_seq_one_letter_code
_entity_poly.pdbx_strand_id
1 'polypeptide(L)'
;MAKFGGIGFSGKLRPSQIASSEIIREQLEAGEKNLHVVAPPGSGKTVLGLYTWSDLVRLPTLVLSPNSAIQAQWVARAKELFNLDGKEEQILTNTKSPGLLTSLTYQSVTLPKRADENLDDAAMEIWIKKLISENEADNEETASAWIKDLEDNNRDYFRERFSSYRKQVRDDFATHGNALWILHESSKKNLENLAKTGIGLIILDECHHLLGHWGRVLSEIREYFGDPIVLGLTATPPDIGSVSIDDGERYKEFFGEVDYEVPVPALVRDSNLSPYQDLAYFVRPNPDELKYIANVDKEFEELIEEISNGPEDTKNRTPKLDIWLTEILSKLLLPSGSVKNWTSFVKRDENLANSARLYLLYKNIDLPENVPYPEQKLIDLNLKKNQVMITLLDRYIRHGLLRSKN
;
A
#
# COMPACT_ATOMS: atom_id res chain seq x y z
N MET A 1 18.30 18.13 30.96
CA MET A 1 18.50 16.80 30.37
C MET A 1 19.22 15.93 31.38
N ALA A 2 18.76 14.70 31.62
CA ALA A 2 19.49 13.74 32.45
C ALA A 2 20.86 13.49 31.81
N LYS A 3 21.94 13.48 32.59
CA LYS A 3 23.26 13.11 32.07
C LYS A 3 23.20 11.64 31.60
N PHE A 4 23.67 11.37 30.38
CA PHE A 4 23.68 10.01 29.80
C PHE A 4 24.36 8.99 30.73
N GLY A 5 25.39 9.42 31.46
CA GLY A 5 26.06 8.60 32.48
C GLY A 5 27.03 7.58 31.89
N GLY A 6 27.48 6.64 32.71
CA GLY A 6 28.42 5.58 32.34
C GLY A 6 27.81 4.41 31.56
N ILE A 7 26.71 4.65 30.83
CA ILE A 7 26.05 3.59 30.04
C ILE A 7 26.99 3.10 28.95
N GLY A 8 27.11 1.77 28.80
CA GLY A 8 27.97 1.16 27.81
C GLY A 8 27.81 -0.36 27.75
N PHE A 9 28.33 -0.96 26.69
CA PHE A 9 28.27 -2.41 26.49
C PHE A 9 29.19 -3.17 27.45
N SER A 10 28.66 -4.20 28.11
CA SER A 10 29.41 -5.00 29.08
C SER A 10 30.09 -6.24 28.46
N GLY A 11 29.79 -6.55 27.20
CA GLY A 11 30.25 -7.75 26.51
C GLY A 11 31.43 -7.50 25.56
N LYS A 12 31.72 -8.52 24.74
CA LYS A 12 32.68 -8.43 23.63
C LYS A 12 31.92 -8.50 22.31
N LEU A 13 32.13 -7.51 21.42
CA LEU A 13 31.56 -7.52 20.09
C LEU A 13 32.14 -8.66 19.24
N ARG A 14 31.30 -9.26 18.40
CA ARG A 14 31.73 -10.22 17.38
C ARG A 14 32.53 -9.52 16.28
N PRO A 15 33.41 -10.22 15.54
CA PRO A 15 34.18 -9.62 14.45
C PRO A 15 33.31 -8.84 13.43
N SER A 16 32.16 -9.40 13.05
CA SER A 16 31.21 -8.74 12.16
C SER A 16 30.62 -7.45 12.74
N GLN A 17 30.37 -7.42 14.05
CA GLN A 17 29.82 -6.25 14.74
C GLN A 17 30.88 -5.14 14.92
N ILE A 18 32.15 -5.53 15.13
CA ILE A 18 33.28 -4.58 15.16
C ILE A 18 33.38 -3.88 13.82
N ALA A 19 33.44 -4.64 12.72
CA ALA A 19 33.49 -4.09 11.36
C ALA A 19 32.32 -3.14 11.08
N SER A 20 31.08 -3.53 11.43
CA SER A 20 29.91 -2.65 11.27
C SER A 20 30.01 -1.37 12.12
N SER A 21 30.48 -1.49 13.36
CA SER A 21 30.59 -0.33 14.26
C SER A 21 31.70 0.64 13.88
N GLU A 22 32.77 0.14 13.25
CA GLU A 22 33.87 0.97 12.73
C GLU A 22 33.37 1.83 11.56
N ILE A 23 32.64 1.23 10.62
CA ILE A 23 32.02 1.96 9.51
C ILE A 23 31.01 2.99 10.03
N ILE A 24 30.14 2.61 10.97
CA ILE A 24 29.20 3.54 11.60
C ILE A 24 29.96 4.71 12.24
N ARG A 25 31.08 4.46 12.93
CA ARG A 25 31.89 5.51 13.55
C ARG A 25 32.47 6.46 12.50
N GLU A 26 33.06 5.92 11.43
CA GLU A 26 33.63 6.73 10.35
C GLU A 26 32.57 7.64 9.70
N GLN A 27 31.37 7.11 9.43
CA GLN A 27 30.26 7.89 8.89
C GLN A 27 29.80 8.99 9.87
N LEU A 28 29.67 8.67 11.15
CA LEU A 28 29.31 9.66 12.18
C LEU A 28 30.38 10.76 12.31
N GLU A 29 31.66 10.42 12.21
CA GLU A 29 32.77 11.38 12.24
C GLU A 29 32.80 12.27 10.99
N ALA A 30 32.38 11.74 9.83
CA ALA A 30 32.16 12.51 8.60
C ALA A 30 30.93 13.44 8.67
N GLY A 31 30.11 13.31 9.72
CA GLY A 31 28.89 14.10 9.90
C GLY A 31 27.65 13.51 9.24
N GLU A 32 27.74 12.28 8.73
CA GLU A 32 26.59 11.58 8.15
C GLU A 32 25.55 11.28 9.23
N LYS A 33 24.29 11.50 8.88
CA LYS A 33 23.14 11.27 9.76
C LYS A 33 22.31 10.07 9.35
N ASN A 34 22.53 9.55 8.15
CA ASN A 34 21.79 8.40 7.61
C ASN A 34 22.72 7.21 7.64
N LEU A 35 22.38 6.22 8.47
CA LEU A 35 23.15 4.99 8.59
C LEU A 35 22.25 3.82 8.21
N HIS A 36 22.69 2.95 7.32
CA HIS A 36 21.93 1.82 6.82
C HIS A 36 22.77 0.54 6.83
N VAL A 37 22.43 -0.37 7.74
CA VAL A 37 23.14 -1.65 7.90
C VAL A 37 22.23 -2.83 7.59
N VAL A 38 22.68 -3.65 6.65
CA VAL A 38 22.05 -4.93 6.32
C VAL A 38 22.80 -6.04 7.04
N ALA A 39 22.10 -6.77 7.91
CA ALA A 39 22.69 -7.83 8.70
C ALA A 39 21.71 -9.02 8.82
N PRO A 40 22.12 -10.24 8.42
CA PRO A 40 21.26 -11.43 8.42
C PRO A 40 20.59 -11.70 9.77
N PRO A 41 19.45 -12.41 9.83
CA PRO A 41 18.87 -12.85 11.09
C PRO A 41 19.89 -13.62 11.94
N GLY A 42 19.92 -13.35 13.26
CA GLY A 42 20.89 -13.98 14.18
C GLY A 42 22.29 -13.35 14.21
N SER A 43 22.61 -12.41 13.31
CA SER A 43 23.90 -11.69 13.27
C SER A 43 24.15 -10.81 14.51
N GLY A 44 23.10 -10.41 15.22
CA GLY A 44 23.18 -9.56 16.41
C GLY A 44 22.83 -8.08 16.18
N LYS A 45 21.93 -7.77 15.23
CA LYS A 45 21.40 -6.42 14.94
C LYS A 45 21.02 -5.62 16.19
N THR A 46 20.28 -6.23 17.12
CA THR A 46 19.86 -5.56 18.36
C THR A 46 21.07 -5.11 19.18
N VAL A 47 22.12 -5.92 19.29
CA VAL A 47 23.35 -5.55 20.01
C VAL A 47 24.10 -4.44 19.28
N LEU A 48 24.18 -4.50 17.95
CA LEU A 48 24.81 -3.44 17.15
C LEU A 48 24.10 -2.09 17.30
N GLY A 49 22.77 -2.06 17.23
CA GLY A 49 22.01 -0.82 17.41
C GLY A 49 22.10 -0.27 18.84
N LEU A 50 22.04 -1.15 19.86
CA LEU A 50 22.23 -0.72 21.25
C LEU A 50 23.66 -0.21 21.50
N TYR A 51 24.68 -0.85 20.91
CA TYR A 51 26.07 -0.38 20.97
C TYR A 51 26.24 0.99 20.30
N THR A 52 25.60 1.18 19.14
CA THR A 52 25.57 2.48 18.46
C THR A 52 24.96 3.56 19.37
N TRP A 53 23.88 3.24 20.07
CA TRP A 53 23.28 4.14 21.05
C TRP A 53 24.18 4.43 22.26
N SER A 54 24.70 3.40 22.94
CA SER A 54 25.38 3.56 24.22
C SER A 54 26.84 3.97 24.11
N ASP A 55 27.55 3.54 23.08
CA ASP A 55 29.00 3.70 22.99
C ASP A 55 29.41 4.72 21.93
N LEU A 56 28.61 4.91 20.88
CA LEU A 56 28.94 5.83 19.77
C LEU A 56 28.17 7.16 19.88
N VAL A 57 26.84 7.13 19.87
CA VAL A 57 26.01 8.36 19.75
C VAL A 57 25.74 9.02 21.10
N ARG A 58 25.40 8.24 22.13
CA ARG A 58 25.24 8.72 23.52
C ARG A 58 24.20 9.83 23.70
N LEU A 59 23.10 9.75 22.96
CA LEU A 59 21.95 10.67 23.02
C LEU A 59 20.64 9.92 23.30
N PRO A 60 19.58 10.60 23.77
CA PRO A 60 18.25 10.01 23.89
C PRO A 60 17.80 9.39 22.56
N THR A 61 17.35 8.14 22.62
CA THR A 61 17.11 7.32 21.44
C THR A 61 15.70 6.78 21.38
N LEU A 62 15.10 6.86 20.19
CA LEU A 62 13.85 6.20 19.85
C LEU A 62 14.16 4.94 19.02
N VAL A 63 13.69 3.78 19.46
CA VAL A 63 13.71 2.56 18.65
C VAL A 63 12.30 2.29 18.13
N LEU A 64 12.15 2.07 16.83
CA LEU A 64 10.89 1.67 16.21
C LEU A 64 10.99 0.24 15.66
N SER A 65 10.03 -0.59 16.05
CA SER A 65 9.95 -2.00 15.67
C SER A 65 8.59 -2.35 15.05
N PRO A 66 8.46 -3.41 14.25
CA PRO A 66 7.20 -3.76 13.59
C PRO A 66 6.13 -4.30 14.55
N ASN A 67 6.52 -4.87 15.68
CA ASN A 67 5.57 -5.41 16.67
C ASN A 67 6.08 -5.28 18.12
N SER A 68 5.17 -5.54 19.07
CA SER A 68 5.43 -5.40 20.51
C SER A 68 6.41 -6.44 21.06
N ALA A 69 6.54 -7.60 20.42
CA ALA A 69 7.51 -8.61 20.84
C ALA A 69 8.95 -8.15 20.59
N ILE A 70 9.22 -7.60 19.40
CA ILE A 70 10.53 -7.05 19.04
C ILE A 70 10.81 -5.79 19.87
N GLN A 71 9.81 -4.92 20.06
CA GLN A 71 9.90 -3.76 20.96
C GLN A 71 10.38 -4.17 22.37
N ALA A 72 9.77 -5.20 22.96
CA ALA A 72 10.18 -5.70 24.27
C ALA A 72 11.60 -6.31 24.27
N GLN A 73 12.00 -6.95 23.16
CA GLN A 73 13.33 -7.53 23.00
C GLN A 73 14.44 -6.47 23.09
N TRP A 74 14.24 -5.28 22.50
CA TRP A 74 15.23 -4.19 22.60
C TRP A 74 15.49 -3.76 24.04
N VAL A 75 14.43 -3.57 24.83
CA VAL A 75 14.53 -3.20 26.26
C VAL A 75 15.13 -4.32 27.09
N ALA A 76 14.70 -5.57 26.86
CA ALA A 76 15.24 -6.72 27.56
C ALA A 76 16.74 -6.89 27.30
N ARG A 77 17.17 -6.76 26.04
CA ARG A 77 18.57 -6.91 25.64
C ARG A 77 19.45 -5.79 26.20
N ALA A 78 18.95 -4.56 26.23
CA ALA A 78 19.63 -3.44 26.87
C ALA A 78 19.88 -3.71 28.36
N LYS A 79 18.87 -4.19 29.09
CA LYS A 79 18.99 -4.53 30.51
C LYS A 79 19.86 -5.76 30.79
N GLU A 80 19.93 -6.69 29.85
CA GLU A 80 20.71 -7.92 29.98
C GLU A 80 22.22 -7.70 29.73
N LEU A 81 22.58 -6.95 28.68
CA LEU A 81 23.94 -6.91 28.15
C LEU A 81 24.70 -5.59 28.35
N PHE A 82 24.02 -4.53 28.79
CA PHE A 82 24.63 -3.20 28.94
C PHE A 82 24.64 -2.81 30.41
N ASN A 83 25.72 -2.14 30.83
CA ASN A 83 25.73 -1.43 32.08
C ASN A 83 24.88 -0.18 31.92
N LEU A 84 23.79 -0.05 32.68
CA LEU A 84 22.86 1.07 32.57
C LEU A 84 23.13 2.19 33.59
N ASP A 85 24.19 2.07 34.41
CA ASP A 85 24.60 3.10 35.38
C ASP A 85 23.43 3.56 36.28
N GLY A 86 22.66 2.58 36.77
CA GLY A 86 21.50 2.77 37.65
C GLY A 86 20.28 3.45 37.00
N LYS A 87 20.21 3.48 35.66
CA LYS A 87 19.14 4.13 34.88
C LYS A 87 18.22 3.15 34.16
N GLU A 88 17.99 1.97 34.74
CA GLU A 88 17.11 0.92 34.20
C GLU A 88 15.68 1.42 33.94
N GLU A 89 15.22 2.39 34.73
CA GLU A 89 13.92 3.05 34.61
C GLU A 89 13.84 4.01 33.41
N GLN A 90 14.98 4.38 32.80
CA GLN A 90 15.04 5.23 31.60
C GLN A 90 15.07 4.41 30.30
N ILE A 91 14.92 3.08 30.40
CA ILE A 91 14.84 2.14 29.28
C ILE A 91 13.41 1.60 29.22
N LEU A 92 12.61 2.16 28.32
CA LEU A 92 11.15 2.10 28.41
C LEU A 92 10.50 1.61 27.11
N THR A 93 9.28 1.08 27.24
CA THR A 93 8.38 0.73 26.14
C THR A 93 7.17 1.68 26.03
N ASN A 94 7.22 2.83 26.71
CA ASN A 94 6.11 3.79 26.74
C ASN A 94 6.60 5.24 26.68
N THR A 95 5.69 6.15 26.36
CA THR A 95 5.91 7.57 26.07
C THR A 95 5.41 8.50 27.17
N LYS A 96 4.93 7.99 28.31
CA LYS A 96 4.41 8.84 29.39
C LYS A 96 5.53 9.61 30.10
N SER A 97 6.72 9.04 30.13
CA SER A 97 7.92 9.65 30.68
C SER A 97 9.14 9.14 29.87
N PRO A 98 9.33 9.59 28.63
CA PRO A 98 10.37 9.07 27.75
C PRO A 98 11.76 9.21 28.39
N GLY A 99 12.54 8.13 28.32
CA GLY A 99 13.86 8.01 28.92
C GLY A 99 15.00 8.09 27.90
N LEU A 100 16.20 7.66 28.27
CA LEU A 100 17.37 7.64 27.39
C LEU A 100 17.23 6.65 26.23
N LEU A 101 16.45 5.59 26.40
CA LEU A 101 16.05 4.69 25.33
C LEU A 101 14.56 4.39 25.44
N THR A 102 13.80 4.79 24.43
CA THR A 102 12.37 4.50 24.34
C THR A 102 12.14 3.61 23.12
N SER A 103 11.72 2.37 23.33
CA SER A 103 11.37 1.44 22.25
C SER A 103 9.86 1.42 22.04
N LEU A 104 9.42 1.61 20.80
CA LEU A 104 8.03 1.71 20.38
C LEU A 104 7.77 0.88 19.13
N THR A 105 6.49 0.66 18.81
CA THR A 105 6.12 0.11 17.51
C THR A 105 5.94 1.22 16.48
N TYR A 106 6.15 0.93 15.19
CA TYR A 106 5.82 1.87 14.12
C TYR A 106 4.39 2.39 14.23
N GLN A 107 3.43 1.50 14.51
CA GLN A 107 2.02 1.86 14.66
C GLN A 107 1.78 2.88 15.78
N SER A 108 2.55 2.84 16.88
CA SER A 108 2.31 3.74 18.02
C SER A 108 2.56 5.22 17.69
N VAL A 109 3.40 5.50 16.69
CA VAL A 109 3.74 6.85 16.23
C VAL A 109 3.10 7.19 14.87
N THR A 110 2.56 6.21 14.15
CA THR A 110 1.96 6.38 12.81
C THR A 110 0.45 6.08 12.75
N LEU A 111 -0.23 5.87 13.89
CA LEU A 111 -1.67 5.53 13.88
C LEU A 111 -2.49 6.70 13.30
N PRO A 112 -3.30 6.48 12.25
CA PRO A 112 -4.15 7.54 11.68
C PRO A 112 -5.41 7.79 12.52
N LYS A 113 -5.98 8.99 12.42
CA LYS A 113 -7.31 9.36 12.94
C LYS A 113 -8.37 8.44 12.36
N ARG A 114 -9.40 8.14 13.16
CA ARG A 114 -10.63 7.57 12.60
C ARG A 114 -11.35 8.67 11.82
N ALA A 115 -11.73 8.33 10.59
CA ALA A 115 -12.41 9.20 9.64
C ALA A 115 -13.73 9.65 10.24
N ASP A 116 -14.05 10.95 10.21
CA ASP A 116 -15.42 11.33 10.54
C ASP A 116 -15.96 12.62 9.92
N GLU A 117 -15.25 13.37 9.06
CA GLU A 117 -15.94 14.41 8.24
C GLU A 117 -15.04 14.93 7.09
N ASN A 118 -13.86 15.49 7.39
CA ASN A 118 -13.01 16.12 6.36
C ASN A 118 -12.40 15.17 5.31
N LEU A 119 -12.29 13.87 5.61
CA LEU A 119 -11.79 12.87 4.65
C LEU A 119 -12.84 12.45 3.63
N ASP A 120 -14.12 12.61 3.97
CA ASP A 120 -15.23 12.14 3.14
C ASP A 120 -15.45 13.09 1.97
N ASP A 121 -15.40 14.40 2.22
CA ASP A 121 -15.51 15.42 1.16
C ASP A 121 -14.38 15.27 0.13
N ALA A 122 -13.14 15.11 0.60
CA ALA A 122 -11.99 14.89 -0.28
C ALA A 122 -12.08 13.55 -1.03
N ALA A 123 -12.55 12.48 -0.38
CA ALA A 123 -12.72 11.19 -1.03
C ALA A 123 -13.82 11.23 -2.10
N MET A 124 -14.89 11.98 -1.82
CA MET A 124 -15.97 12.23 -2.77
C MET A 124 -15.47 13.02 -3.97
N GLU A 125 -14.68 14.08 -3.75
CA GLU A 125 -14.11 14.90 -4.83
C GLU A 125 -13.16 14.08 -5.73
N ILE A 126 -12.32 13.21 -5.15
CA ILE A 126 -11.46 12.30 -5.93
C ILE A 126 -12.31 11.34 -6.75
N TRP A 127 -13.36 10.75 -6.16
CA TRP A 127 -14.22 9.83 -6.89
C TRP A 127 -14.95 10.53 -8.05
N ILE A 128 -15.50 11.73 -7.81
CA ILE A 128 -16.13 12.56 -8.83
C ILE A 128 -15.15 12.86 -9.97
N LYS A 129 -13.95 13.36 -9.65
CA LYS A 129 -12.91 13.68 -10.64
C LYS A 129 -12.52 12.43 -11.44
N LYS A 130 -12.42 11.28 -10.79
CA LYS A 130 -12.09 10.02 -11.46
C LYS A 130 -13.18 9.61 -12.46
N LEU A 131 -14.46 9.67 -12.07
CA LEU A 131 -15.58 9.39 -12.96
C LEU A 131 -15.56 10.30 -14.20
N ILE A 132 -15.26 11.59 -14.01
CA ILE A 132 -15.15 12.54 -15.13
C ILE A 132 -13.94 12.19 -16.01
N SER A 133 -12.78 11.89 -15.43
CA SER A 133 -11.57 11.55 -16.17
C SER A 133 -11.69 10.26 -16.98
N GLU A 134 -12.47 9.29 -16.48
CA GLU A 134 -12.76 8.03 -17.16
C GLU A 134 -13.90 8.17 -18.20
N ASN A 135 -14.41 9.39 -18.41
CA ASN A 135 -15.58 9.71 -19.24
C ASN A 135 -16.87 8.96 -18.82
N GLU A 136 -16.93 8.54 -17.55
CA GLU A 136 -18.09 7.88 -16.95
C GLU A 136 -19.16 8.89 -16.50
N ALA A 137 -18.78 10.17 -16.37
CA ALA A 137 -19.67 11.29 -16.08
C ALA A 137 -19.25 12.55 -16.87
N ASP A 138 -20.22 13.35 -17.33
CA ASP A 138 -19.96 14.56 -18.12
C ASP A 138 -19.51 15.75 -17.24
N ASN A 139 -19.92 15.76 -15.97
CA ASN A 139 -19.66 16.85 -15.02
C ASN A 139 -19.83 16.38 -13.56
N GLU A 140 -19.51 17.25 -12.61
CA GLU A 140 -19.57 16.94 -11.18
C GLU A 140 -20.99 16.59 -10.69
N GLU A 141 -22.02 17.24 -11.24
CA GLU A 141 -23.42 16.96 -10.88
C GLU A 141 -23.84 15.55 -11.29
N THR A 142 -23.50 15.12 -12.51
CA THR A 142 -23.78 13.77 -13.03
C THR A 142 -22.99 12.70 -12.29
N ALA A 143 -21.72 12.96 -11.96
CA ALA A 143 -20.90 12.06 -11.15
C ALA A 143 -21.48 11.89 -9.73
N SER A 144 -21.88 12.99 -9.10
CA SER A 144 -22.49 12.98 -7.76
C SER A 144 -23.82 12.22 -7.74
N ALA A 145 -24.66 12.44 -8.77
CA ALA A 145 -25.91 11.72 -8.92
C ALA A 145 -25.69 10.21 -9.10
N TRP A 146 -24.66 9.82 -9.86
CA TRP A 146 -24.29 8.41 -10.05
C TRP A 146 -23.84 7.76 -8.73
N ILE A 147 -22.99 8.45 -7.96
CA ILE A 147 -22.52 7.96 -6.66
C ILE A 147 -23.68 7.82 -5.66
N LYS A 148 -24.60 8.78 -5.65
CA LYS A 148 -25.79 8.72 -4.78
C LYS A 148 -26.72 7.57 -5.14
N ASP A 149 -26.98 7.37 -6.43
CA ASP A 149 -27.77 6.23 -6.92
C ASP A 149 -27.12 4.89 -6.54
N LEU A 150 -25.79 4.82 -6.56
CA LEU A 150 -25.05 3.65 -6.09
C LEU A 150 -25.19 3.45 -4.57
N GLU A 151 -25.16 4.51 -3.77
CA GLU A 151 -25.38 4.43 -2.31
C GLU A 151 -26.78 3.91 -1.97
N ASP A 152 -27.80 4.37 -2.71
CA ASP A 152 -29.20 4.01 -2.49
C ASP A 152 -29.51 2.57 -2.93
N ASN A 153 -28.96 2.11 -4.05
CA ASN A 153 -29.29 0.81 -4.64
C ASN A 153 -28.29 -0.31 -4.29
N ASN A 154 -27.01 0.03 -4.02
CA ASN A 154 -25.96 -0.94 -3.73
C ASN A 154 -24.98 -0.43 -2.65
N ARG A 155 -25.51 -0.33 -1.42
CA ARG A 155 -24.81 0.26 -0.28
C ARG A 155 -23.51 -0.45 0.10
N ASP A 156 -23.44 -1.77 -0.04
CA ASP A 156 -22.25 -2.54 0.33
C ASP A 156 -21.10 -2.25 -0.63
N TYR A 157 -21.37 -2.26 -1.95
CA TYR A 157 -20.38 -1.88 -2.94
C TYR A 157 -19.96 -0.41 -2.81
N PHE A 158 -20.91 0.51 -2.55
CA PHE A 158 -20.58 1.90 -2.27
C PHE A 158 -19.61 2.03 -1.08
N ARG A 159 -19.88 1.35 0.04
CA ARG A 159 -19.02 1.39 1.24
C ARG A 159 -17.63 0.88 0.97
N GLU A 160 -17.51 -0.23 0.24
CA GLU A 160 -16.23 -0.82 -0.14
C GLU A 160 -15.42 0.14 -1.03
N ARG A 161 -16.04 0.66 -2.10
CA ARG A 161 -15.37 1.60 -3.03
C ARG A 161 -15.03 2.92 -2.35
N PHE A 162 -15.92 3.49 -1.56
CA PHE A 162 -15.66 4.74 -0.85
C PHE A 162 -14.51 4.59 0.17
N SER A 163 -14.39 3.42 0.81
CA SER A 163 -13.25 3.11 1.67
C SER A 163 -11.91 3.17 0.91
N SER A 164 -11.88 2.72 -0.35
CA SER A 164 -10.69 2.79 -1.20
C SER A 164 -10.28 4.24 -1.53
N TYR A 165 -11.24 5.12 -1.82
CA TYR A 165 -10.95 6.55 -2.04
C TYR A 165 -10.52 7.26 -0.76
N ARG A 166 -11.14 6.95 0.39
CA ARG A 166 -10.66 7.44 1.70
C ARG A 166 -9.22 6.99 1.97
N LYS A 167 -8.83 5.79 1.52
CA LYS A 167 -7.43 5.34 1.62
C LYS A 167 -6.53 6.18 0.72
N GLN A 168 -6.92 6.41 -0.53
CA GLN A 168 -6.18 7.27 -1.46
C GLN A 168 -5.96 8.69 -0.91
N VAL A 169 -7.00 9.33 -0.37
CA VAL A 169 -6.90 10.64 0.29
C VAL A 169 -5.86 10.62 1.41
N ARG A 170 -5.86 9.57 2.24
CA ARG A 170 -4.88 9.40 3.33
C ARG A 170 -3.45 9.27 2.78
N ASP A 171 -3.29 8.58 1.67
CA ASP A 171 -1.98 8.40 1.03
C ASP A 171 -1.49 9.70 0.34
N ASP A 172 -2.39 10.50 -0.24
CA ASP A 172 -2.10 11.78 -0.90
C ASP A 172 -1.70 12.88 0.10
N PHE A 173 -2.42 12.99 1.22
CA PHE A 173 -2.05 13.91 2.30
C PHE A 173 -0.72 13.52 2.95
N ALA A 174 -0.39 12.22 3.00
CA ALA A 174 0.93 11.78 3.43
C ALA A 174 2.02 12.08 2.38
N THR A 175 1.65 12.46 1.14
CA THR A 175 2.60 12.74 0.06
C THR A 175 2.94 14.22 -0.08
N HIS A 176 1.97 15.12 0.14
CA HIS A 176 2.13 16.56 -0.12
C HIS A 176 2.44 17.39 1.14
N GLY A 177 2.76 16.74 2.26
CA GLY A 177 3.07 17.36 3.54
C GLY A 177 1.83 17.59 4.43
N ASN A 178 2.00 17.31 5.73
CA ASN A 178 0.99 17.21 6.83
C ASN A 178 0.53 15.78 7.17
N ALA A 179 1.36 14.76 6.95
CA ALA A 179 1.10 13.41 7.47
C ALA A 179 0.87 13.42 9.00
N LEU A 180 1.57 14.29 9.74
CA LEU A 180 1.34 14.53 11.17
C LEU A 180 -0.10 14.94 11.53
N TRP A 181 -0.83 15.62 10.62
CA TRP A 181 -2.21 16.07 10.89
C TRP A 181 -3.22 14.91 10.88
N ILE A 182 -2.93 13.89 10.09
CA ILE A 182 -3.73 12.66 9.93
C ILE A 182 -3.52 11.73 11.13
N LEU A 183 -2.49 11.93 11.95
CA LEU A 183 -2.24 11.09 13.11
C LEU A 183 -3.32 11.22 14.18
N HIS A 184 -3.69 10.08 14.76
CA HIS A 184 -4.53 10.00 15.93
C HIS A 184 -3.90 10.79 17.09
N GLU A 185 -4.74 11.36 17.95
CA GLU A 185 -4.29 12.22 19.05
C GLU A 185 -3.33 11.51 20.02
N SER A 186 -3.46 10.17 20.16
CA SER A 186 -2.49 9.38 20.92
C SER A 186 -1.09 9.38 20.32
N SER A 187 -0.98 9.29 18.99
CA SER A 187 0.30 9.27 18.29
C SER A 187 0.93 10.66 18.29
N LYS A 188 0.14 11.72 18.13
CA LYS A 188 0.62 13.10 18.33
C LYS A 188 1.18 13.33 19.72
N LYS A 189 0.44 12.95 20.76
CA LYS A 189 0.90 13.07 22.16
C LYS A 189 2.19 12.27 22.42
N ASN A 190 2.33 11.10 21.79
CA ASN A 190 3.57 10.32 21.84
C ASN A 190 4.74 11.11 21.25
N LEU A 191 4.57 11.68 20.05
CA LEU A 191 5.58 12.49 19.37
C LEU A 191 5.94 13.75 20.17
N GLU A 192 4.96 14.47 20.71
CA GLU A 192 5.20 15.65 21.56
C GLU A 192 6.02 15.32 22.81
N ASN A 193 5.74 14.18 23.46
CA ASN A 193 6.50 13.74 24.62
C ASN A 193 7.94 13.35 24.23
N LEU A 194 8.11 12.64 23.12
CA LEU A 194 9.42 12.27 22.60
C LEU A 194 10.25 13.52 22.24
N ALA A 195 9.65 14.50 21.56
CA ALA A 195 10.32 15.76 21.17
C ALA A 195 10.88 16.51 22.38
N LYS A 196 10.15 16.56 23.50
CA LYS A 196 10.61 17.20 24.76
C LYS A 196 11.87 16.55 25.34
N THR A 197 12.17 15.31 24.96
CA THR A 197 13.35 14.56 25.44
C THR A 197 14.62 14.98 24.70
N GLY A 198 14.49 15.53 23.48
CA GLY A 198 15.61 15.80 22.58
C GLY A 198 16.17 14.50 22.00
N ILE A 199 15.35 13.78 21.21
CA ILE A 199 15.79 12.56 20.52
C ILE A 199 16.96 12.92 19.59
N GLY A 200 18.11 12.29 19.80
CA GLY A 200 19.31 12.47 18.98
C GLY A 200 19.59 11.31 18.02
N LEU A 201 18.93 10.16 18.24
CA LEU A 201 19.03 8.97 17.40
C LEU A 201 17.67 8.27 17.25
N ILE A 202 17.35 7.86 16.04
CA ILE A 202 16.22 7.00 15.71
C ILE A 202 16.78 5.69 15.15
N ILE A 203 16.46 4.56 15.79
CA ILE A 203 16.79 3.22 15.28
C ILE A 203 15.53 2.62 14.67
N LEU A 204 15.63 2.19 13.42
CA LEU A 204 14.53 1.63 12.63
C LEU A 204 14.81 0.15 12.38
N ASP A 205 14.13 -0.72 13.13
CA ASP A 205 14.31 -2.16 13.06
C ASP A 205 13.37 -2.79 12.03
N GLU A 206 13.92 -3.68 11.20
CA GLU A 206 13.29 -4.18 9.98
C GLU A 206 12.80 -3.04 9.06
N CYS A 207 13.72 -2.10 8.80
CA CYS A 207 13.46 -0.92 8.00
C CYS A 207 13.04 -1.19 6.54
N HIS A 208 13.18 -2.42 6.02
CA HIS A 208 12.63 -2.80 4.70
C HIS A 208 11.10 -2.67 4.63
N HIS A 209 10.39 -2.67 5.77
CA HIS A 209 8.95 -2.41 5.82
C HIS A 209 8.56 -0.94 5.57
N LEU A 210 9.54 -0.04 5.42
CA LEU A 210 9.30 1.40 5.31
C LEU A 210 8.97 1.88 3.89
N LEU A 211 8.95 0.98 2.90
CA LEU A 211 8.59 1.24 1.50
C LEU A 211 7.12 1.61 1.25
N GLY A 212 6.36 1.93 2.30
CA GLY A 212 4.95 2.29 2.19
C GLY A 212 4.60 3.50 3.06
N HIS A 213 3.41 3.49 3.65
CA HIS A 213 2.90 4.61 4.47
C HIS A 213 3.86 5.05 5.59
N TRP A 214 4.63 4.13 6.18
CA TRP A 214 5.54 4.45 7.29
C TRP A 214 6.72 5.33 6.88
N GLY A 215 7.33 5.12 5.70
CA GLY A 215 8.49 5.91 5.28
C GLY A 215 8.18 7.41 5.22
N ARG A 216 6.99 7.76 4.72
CA ARG A 216 6.52 9.15 4.60
C ARG A 216 6.37 9.82 5.96
N VAL A 217 5.61 9.17 6.85
CA VAL A 217 5.37 9.70 8.20
C VAL A 217 6.69 9.81 8.99
N LEU A 218 7.62 8.88 8.79
CA LEU A 218 8.92 8.90 9.47
C LEU A 218 9.83 10.03 9.00
N SER A 219 9.77 10.44 7.73
CA SER A 219 10.46 11.64 7.24
C SER A 219 9.99 12.88 7.98
N GLU A 220 8.67 13.08 8.08
CA GLU A 220 8.12 14.21 8.84
C GLU A 220 8.44 14.12 10.35
N ILE A 221 8.42 12.92 10.94
CA ILE A 221 8.79 12.72 12.35
C ILE A 221 10.27 13.08 12.59
N ARG A 222 11.15 12.72 11.66
CA ARG A 222 12.57 13.04 11.73
C ARG A 222 12.79 14.55 11.71
N GLU A 223 12.17 15.25 10.76
CA GLU A 223 12.22 16.72 10.69
C GLU A 223 11.65 17.35 11.97
N TYR A 224 10.52 16.83 12.47
CA TYR A 224 9.89 17.29 13.71
C TYR A 224 10.79 17.16 14.95
N PHE A 225 11.71 16.19 14.97
CA PHE A 225 12.71 16.02 16.03
C PHE A 225 14.00 16.83 15.81
N GLY A 226 14.09 17.63 14.74
CA GLY A 226 15.28 18.44 14.44
C GLY A 226 16.40 17.64 13.77
N ASP A 227 16.04 16.70 12.90
CA ASP A 227 16.95 15.87 12.11
C ASP A 227 17.99 15.10 12.95
N PRO A 228 17.52 14.19 13.83
CA PRO A 228 18.42 13.28 14.54
C PRO A 228 19.15 12.33 13.58
N ILE A 229 20.15 11.63 14.11
CA ILE A 229 20.79 10.50 13.42
C ILE A 229 19.74 9.40 13.24
N VAL A 230 19.75 8.72 12.09
CA VAL A 230 18.88 7.60 11.77
C VAL A 230 19.74 6.38 11.49
N LEU A 231 19.45 5.27 12.17
CA LEU A 231 20.05 3.96 11.93
C LEU A 231 18.99 2.97 11.45
N GLY A 232 19.01 2.64 10.17
CA GLY A 232 18.25 1.55 9.58
C GLY A 232 18.94 0.21 9.79
N LEU A 233 18.22 -0.75 10.38
CA LEU A 233 18.67 -2.13 10.55
C LEU A 233 17.71 -3.06 9.81
N THR A 234 18.23 -3.94 8.96
CA THR A 234 17.40 -4.96 8.34
C THR A 234 18.14 -6.24 7.98
N ALA A 235 17.41 -7.34 7.84
CA ALA A 235 17.95 -8.60 7.32
C ALA A 235 18.11 -8.60 5.81
N THR A 236 17.23 -7.90 5.10
CA THR A 236 17.09 -7.95 3.66
C THR A 236 17.00 -6.54 3.13
N PRO A 237 17.83 -6.16 2.13
CA PRO A 237 17.66 -4.88 1.48
C PRO A 237 16.27 -4.82 0.84
N PRO A 238 15.66 -3.63 0.74
CA PRO A 238 14.37 -3.47 0.06
C PRO A 238 14.47 -3.84 -1.42
N ASP A 239 13.46 -4.53 -1.95
CA ASP A 239 13.32 -4.72 -3.40
C ASP A 239 12.66 -3.48 -4.02
N ILE A 240 13.48 -2.48 -4.31
CA ILE A 240 13.05 -1.19 -4.85
C ILE A 240 12.35 -1.35 -6.22
N GLY A 241 12.65 -2.41 -6.98
CA GLY A 241 12.02 -2.67 -8.28
C GLY A 241 10.57 -3.17 -8.20
N SER A 242 10.14 -3.62 -7.01
CA SER A 242 8.80 -4.16 -6.77
C SER A 242 7.77 -3.13 -6.29
N VAL A 243 8.20 -1.89 -6.04
CA VAL A 243 7.38 -0.81 -5.45
C VAL A 243 7.18 0.34 -6.44
N SER A 244 6.28 1.27 -6.13
CA SER A 244 6.14 2.51 -6.92
C SER A 244 7.48 3.26 -6.97
N ILE A 245 7.75 3.92 -8.11
CA ILE A 245 8.98 4.69 -8.32
C ILE A 245 9.18 5.70 -7.18
N ASP A 246 8.10 6.41 -6.82
CA ASP A 246 8.09 7.44 -5.77
C ASP A 246 8.44 6.88 -4.37
N ASP A 247 7.97 5.69 -4.01
CA ASP A 247 8.28 5.08 -2.71
C ASP A 247 9.73 4.57 -2.67
N GLY A 248 10.23 4.08 -3.80
CA GLY A 248 11.62 3.66 -3.97
C GLY A 248 12.62 4.81 -3.86
N GLU A 249 12.33 5.95 -4.48
CA GLU A 249 13.16 7.16 -4.40
C GLU A 249 13.19 7.73 -2.98
N ARG A 250 12.03 7.83 -2.31
CA ARG A 250 11.95 8.29 -0.91
C ARG A 250 12.74 7.42 0.05
N TYR A 251 12.68 6.10 -0.12
CA TYR A 251 13.47 5.20 0.71
C TYR A 251 14.97 5.47 0.55
N LYS A 252 15.44 5.65 -0.70
CA LYS A 252 16.83 5.99 -0.98
C LYS A 252 17.22 7.37 -0.43
N GLU A 253 16.34 8.35 -0.50
CA GLU A 253 16.59 9.67 0.08
C GLU A 253 16.69 9.60 1.61
N PHE A 254 15.82 8.82 2.24
CA PHE A 254 15.75 8.73 3.70
C PHE A 254 16.92 7.94 4.31
N PHE A 255 17.34 6.83 3.69
CA PHE A 255 18.42 5.97 4.20
C PHE A 255 19.77 6.13 3.49
N GLY A 256 19.81 6.60 2.24
CA GLY A 256 21.00 6.55 1.41
C GLY A 256 21.29 5.13 0.89
N GLU A 257 22.53 4.93 0.46
CA GLU A 257 23.05 3.60 0.11
C GLU A 257 23.23 2.73 1.37
N VAL A 258 23.37 1.41 1.18
CA VAL A 258 23.69 0.52 2.28
C VAL A 258 25.16 0.75 2.68
N ASP A 259 25.41 1.25 3.88
CA ASP A 259 26.76 1.49 4.41
C ASP A 259 27.53 0.20 4.64
N TYR A 260 26.83 -0.84 5.09
CA TYR A 260 27.45 -2.12 5.35
C TYR A 260 26.47 -3.29 5.25
N GLU A 261 26.88 -4.30 4.49
CA GLU A 261 26.22 -5.60 4.45
C GLU A 261 27.10 -6.64 5.13
N VAL A 262 26.60 -7.27 6.20
CA VAL A 262 27.32 -8.32 6.91
C VAL A 262 27.34 -9.58 6.03
N PRO A 263 28.52 -10.07 5.60
CA PRO A 263 28.59 -11.24 4.73
C PRO A 263 28.14 -12.51 5.47
N VAL A 264 27.07 -13.17 4.98
CA VAL A 264 26.58 -14.45 5.53
C VAL A 264 27.71 -15.48 5.66
N PRO A 265 28.60 -15.70 4.67
CA PRO A 265 29.68 -16.68 4.79
C PRO A 265 30.63 -16.40 5.96
N ALA A 266 30.86 -15.13 6.30
CA ALA A 266 31.72 -14.76 7.43
C ALA A 266 31.07 -15.17 8.76
N LEU A 267 29.75 -14.98 8.90
CA LEU A 267 29.01 -15.39 10.10
C LEU A 267 29.01 -16.91 10.30
N VAL A 268 28.86 -17.67 9.20
CA VAL A 268 28.92 -19.14 9.23
C VAL A 268 30.31 -19.63 9.59
N ARG A 269 31.35 -19.06 8.95
CA ARG A 269 32.76 -19.38 9.26
C ARG A 269 33.10 -19.14 10.73
N ASP A 270 32.61 -18.03 11.29
CA ASP A 270 32.87 -17.64 12.67
C ASP A 270 31.91 -18.33 13.67
N SER A 271 31.10 -19.31 13.22
CA SER A 271 30.15 -20.07 14.05
C SER A 271 29.10 -19.21 14.77
N ASN A 272 28.83 -18.02 14.25
CA ASN A 272 27.82 -17.09 14.75
C ASN A 272 26.45 -17.29 14.07
N LEU A 273 26.42 -18.01 12.95
CA LEU A 273 25.23 -18.40 12.21
C LEU A 273 25.35 -19.87 11.81
N SER A 274 24.27 -20.64 11.98
CA SER A 274 24.24 -22.03 11.54
C SER A 274 24.34 -22.12 10.01
N PRO A 275 25.13 -23.05 9.45
CA PRO A 275 25.11 -23.30 8.02
C PRO A 275 23.71 -23.78 7.59
N TYR A 276 23.22 -23.28 6.45
CA TYR A 276 21.94 -23.66 5.87
C TYR A 276 22.07 -23.87 4.36
N GLN A 277 21.10 -24.58 3.78
CA GLN A 277 20.99 -24.81 2.34
C GLN A 277 19.53 -24.67 1.93
N ASP A 278 19.27 -23.80 0.96
CA ASP A 278 17.93 -23.65 0.38
C ASP A 278 17.65 -24.84 -0.55
N LEU A 279 16.51 -25.50 -0.35
CA LEU A 279 16.05 -26.62 -1.15
C LEU A 279 14.71 -26.27 -1.79
N ALA A 280 14.59 -26.50 -3.10
CA ALA A 280 13.33 -26.36 -3.81
C ALA A 280 12.68 -27.75 -4.00
N TYR A 281 11.42 -27.89 -3.59
CA TYR A 281 10.63 -29.10 -3.81
C TYR A 281 9.47 -28.80 -4.75
N PHE A 282 9.57 -29.28 -6.00
CA PHE A 282 8.52 -29.11 -6.98
C PHE A 282 7.37 -30.07 -6.69
N VAL A 283 6.17 -29.53 -6.53
CA VAL A 283 4.94 -30.31 -6.38
C VAL A 283 4.18 -30.37 -7.69
N ARG A 284 3.50 -31.49 -7.94
CA ARG A 284 2.47 -31.54 -8.99
C ARG A 284 1.13 -31.15 -8.38
N PRO A 285 0.32 -30.33 -9.07
CA PRO A 285 -1.04 -30.08 -8.63
C PRO A 285 -1.80 -31.39 -8.48
N ASN A 286 -2.68 -31.45 -7.49
CA ASN A 286 -3.53 -32.60 -7.27
C ASN A 286 -4.59 -32.72 -8.39
N PRO A 287 -5.30 -33.86 -8.50
CA PRO A 287 -6.32 -34.04 -9.54
C PRO A 287 -7.42 -32.98 -9.56
N ASP A 288 -7.82 -32.43 -8.41
CA ASP A 288 -8.84 -31.39 -8.32
C ASP A 288 -8.33 -30.04 -8.83
N GLU A 289 -7.08 -29.68 -8.51
CA GLU A 289 -6.41 -28.48 -9.03
C GLU A 289 -6.21 -28.57 -10.55
N LEU A 290 -5.79 -29.74 -11.05
CA LEU A 290 -5.70 -29.97 -12.50
C LEU A 290 -7.06 -29.86 -13.17
N LYS A 291 -8.11 -30.39 -12.54
CA LYS A 291 -9.49 -30.26 -13.03
C LYS A 291 -9.94 -28.81 -13.05
N TYR A 292 -9.65 -28.03 -12.01
CA TYR A 292 -9.94 -26.60 -11.98
C TYR A 292 -9.22 -25.87 -13.13
N ILE A 293 -7.90 -26.05 -13.25
CA ILE A 293 -7.10 -25.42 -14.33
C ILE A 293 -7.64 -25.79 -15.71
N ALA A 294 -8.05 -27.05 -15.91
CA ALA A 294 -8.60 -27.51 -17.18
C ALA A 294 -10.01 -26.96 -17.49
N ASN A 295 -10.79 -26.57 -16.48
CA ASN A 295 -12.17 -26.11 -16.64
C ASN A 295 -12.35 -24.60 -16.48
N VAL A 296 -11.31 -23.85 -16.06
CA VAL A 296 -11.42 -22.41 -15.77
C VAL A 296 -11.99 -21.61 -16.95
N ASP A 297 -11.60 -21.95 -18.18
CA ASP A 297 -12.11 -21.29 -19.38
C ASP A 297 -13.60 -21.58 -19.60
N LYS A 298 -14.02 -22.83 -19.35
CA LYS A 298 -15.42 -23.26 -19.49
C LYS A 298 -16.31 -22.61 -18.42
N GLU A 299 -15.87 -22.64 -17.17
CA GLU A 299 -16.58 -22.01 -16.04
C GLU A 299 -16.71 -20.49 -16.25
N PHE A 300 -15.66 -19.86 -16.78
CA PHE A 300 -15.70 -18.44 -17.17
C PHE A 300 -16.72 -18.17 -18.28
N GLU A 301 -16.75 -19.01 -19.34
CA GLU A 301 -17.74 -18.89 -20.42
C GLU A 301 -19.17 -19.10 -19.92
N GLU A 302 -19.41 -20.07 -19.04
CA GLU A 302 -20.71 -20.33 -18.41
C GLU A 302 -21.17 -19.13 -17.57
N LEU A 303 -20.27 -18.54 -16.78
CA LEU A 303 -20.56 -17.33 -16.00
C LEU A 303 -20.90 -16.14 -16.90
N ILE A 304 -20.17 -15.94 -18.00
CA ILE A 304 -20.48 -14.89 -18.97
C ILE A 304 -21.87 -15.10 -19.56
N GLU A 305 -22.24 -16.34 -19.89
CA GLU A 305 -23.56 -16.67 -20.41
C GLU A 305 -24.66 -16.42 -19.37
N GLU A 306 -24.45 -16.82 -18.12
CA GLU A 306 -25.39 -16.56 -17.01
C GLU A 306 -25.63 -15.06 -16.81
N ILE A 307 -24.56 -14.28 -16.70
CA ILE A 307 -24.65 -12.82 -16.54
C ILE A 307 -25.36 -12.19 -17.74
N SER A 308 -25.04 -12.63 -18.95
CA SER A 308 -25.65 -12.11 -20.18
C SER A 308 -27.14 -12.42 -20.25
N ASN A 309 -27.56 -13.58 -19.75
CA ASN A 309 -28.95 -14.02 -19.72
C ASN A 309 -29.78 -13.36 -18.64
N GLY A 310 -29.15 -12.69 -17.66
CA GLY A 310 -29.81 -11.97 -16.58
C GLY A 310 -30.71 -12.86 -15.69
N PRO A 311 -31.29 -12.27 -14.62
CA PRO A 311 -32.19 -12.99 -13.72
C PRO A 311 -33.54 -13.32 -14.38
N GLU A 312 -34.20 -14.39 -13.90
CA GLU A 312 -35.57 -14.73 -14.34
C GLU A 312 -36.60 -13.67 -13.93
N ASP A 313 -36.43 -13.04 -12.75
CA ASP A 313 -37.23 -11.89 -12.32
C ASP A 313 -36.64 -10.59 -12.87
N THR A 314 -37.43 -9.89 -13.69
CA THR A 314 -37.04 -8.66 -14.38
C THR A 314 -37.60 -7.40 -13.71
N LYS A 315 -38.37 -7.52 -12.63
CA LYS A 315 -39.05 -6.38 -12.02
C LYS A 315 -38.04 -5.46 -11.31
N ASN A 316 -37.91 -4.22 -11.79
CA ASN A 316 -36.93 -3.23 -11.31
C ASN A 316 -35.46 -3.67 -11.41
N ARG A 317 -35.18 -4.65 -12.26
CA ARG A 317 -33.83 -5.17 -12.51
C ARG A 317 -33.38 -4.82 -13.92
N THR A 318 -32.07 -4.82 -14.10
CA THR A 318 -31.47 -4.60 -15.42
C THR A 318 -31.86 -5.75 -16.35
N PRO A 319 -32.33 -5.45 -17.58
CA PRO A 319 -32.71 -6.47 -18.53
C PRO A 319 -31.48 -7.24 -19.02
N LYS A 320 -31.69 -8.39 -19.69
CA LYS A 320 -30.63 -9.20 -20.30
C LYS A 320 -29.70 -8.37 -21.19
N LEU A 321 -28.45 -8.79 -21.33
CA LEU A 321 -27.41 -8.00 -22.00
C LEU A 321 -27.80 -7.58 -23.43
N ASP A 322 -28.38 -8.49 -24.22
CA ASP A 322 -28.88 -8.22 -25.57
C ASP A 322 -29.98 -7.15 -25.60
N ILE A 323 -30.96 -7.24 -24.70
CA ILE A 323 -32.03 -6.25 -24.56
C ILE A 323 -31.45 -4.90 -24.11
N TRP A 324 -30.58 -4.92 -23.10
CA TRP A 324 -29.93 -3.72 -22.58
C TRP A 324 -29.13 -2.98 -23.65
N LEU A 325 -28.34 -3.71 -24.45
CA LEU A 325 -27.58 -3.14 -25.57
C LEU A 325 -28.50 -2.58 -26.65
N THR A 326 -29.57 -3.28 -26.99
CA THR A 326 -30.57 -2.83 -27.96
C THR A 326 -31.23 -1.53 -27.50
N GLU A 327 -31.58 -1.42 -26.22
CA GLU A 327 -32.14 -0.20 -25.62
C GLU A 327 -31.14 0.97 -25.62
N ILE A 328 -29.89 0.71 -25.24
CA ILE A 328 -28.84 1.74 -25.23
C ILE A 328 -28.59 2.28 -26.63
N LEU A 329 -28.47 1.39 -27.61
CA LEU A 329 -28.19 1.77 -28.99
C LEU A 329 -29.39 2.50 -29.62
N SER A 330 -30.63 2.05 -29.36
CA SER A 330 -31.83 2.70 -29.89
C SER A 330 -32.09 4.08 -29.29
N LYS A 331 -31.90 4.24 -27.97
CA LYS A 331 -32.10 5.50 -27.25
C LYS A 331 -30.85 6.41 -27.25
N LEU A 332 -29.75 5.93 -27.84
CA LEU A 332 -28.43 6.55 -27.80
C LEU A 332 -28.06 6.96 -26.36
N LEU A 333 -28.27 6.03 -25.43
CA LEU A 333 -28.17 6.28 -23.99
C LEU A 333 -26.77 5.88 -23.50
N LEU A 334 -25.97 6.88 -23.10
CA LEU A 334 -24.67 6.67 -22.49
C LEU A 334 -24.76 6.83 -20.97
N PRO A 335 -23.73 6.39 -20.22
CA PRO A 335 -23.64 6.60 -18.77
C PRO A 335 -23.89 8.05 -18.35
N SER A 336 -23.39 8.99 -19.16
CA SER A 336 -23.50 10.42 -18.90
C SER A 336 -24.80 11.07 -19.42
N GLY A 337 -25.68 10.29 -20.05
CA GLY A 337 -26.97 10.73 -20.56
C GLY A 337 -27.22 10.37 -22.02
N SER A 338 -28.39 10.73 -22.54
CA SER A 338 -28.74 10.50 -23.95
C SER A 338 -28.03 11.51 -24.86
N VAL A 339 -27.55 11.03 -26.01
CA VAL A 339 -26.93 11.88 -27.03
C VAL A 339 -27.80 12.04 -28.27
N LYS A 340 -27.59 13.15 -28.98
CA LYS A 340 -28.47 13.60 -30.07
C LYS A 340 -28.40 12.75 -31.34
N ASN A 341 -27.27 12.10 -31.62
CA ASN A 341 -27.06 11.32 -32.84
C ASN A 341 -25.95 10.28 -32.69
N TRP A 342 -25.91 9.32 -33.62
CA TRP A 342 -24.96 8.21 -33.63
C TRP A 342 -23.49 8.66 -33.64
N THR A 343 -23.16 9.69 -34.42
CA THR A 343 -21.78 10.23 -34.47
C THR A 343 -21.31 10.71 -33.10
N SER A 344 -22.20 11.32 -32.33
CA SER A 344 -21.91 11.75 -30.95
C SER A 344 -21.78 10.55 -29.99
N PHE A 345 -22.53 9.48 -30.23
CA PHE A 345 -22.46 8.24 -29.44
C PHE A 345 -21.11 7.56 -29.62
N VAL A 346 -20.69 7.34 -30.87
CA VAL A 346 -19.37 6.76 -31.19
C VAL A 346 -18.24 7.63 -30.66
N LYS A 347 -18.34 8.96 -30.79
CA LYS A 347 -17.31 9.87 -30.29
C LYS A 347 -17.11 9.78 -28.76
N ARG A 348 -18.19 9.50 -28.01
CA ARG A 348 -18.15 9.42 -26.54
C ARG A 348 -17.72 8.05 -26.03
N ASP A 349 -18.20 6.96 -26.63
CA ASP A 349 -17.77 5.60 -26.28
C ASP A 349 -17.70 4.71 -27.53
N GLU A 350 -16.59 4.83 -28.26
CA GLU A 350 -16.34 4.05 -29.48
C GLU A 350 -16.27 2.56 -29.19
N ASN A 351 -15.69 2.18 -28.05
CA ASN A 351 -15.53 0.79 -27.65
C ASN A 351 -16.88 0.12 -27.40
N LEU A 352 -17.78 0.78 -26.67
CA LEU A 352 -19.16 0.32 -26.47
C LEU A 352 -19.90 0.27 -27.81
N ALA A 353 -19.83 1.34 -28.62
CA ALA A 353 -20.52 1.40 -29.91
C ALA A 353 -20.08 0.29 -30.87
N ASN A 354 -18.79 -0.02 -30.93
CA ASN A 354 -18.24 -1.05 -31.79
C ASN A 354 -18.51 -2.45 -31.24
N SER A 355 -18.22 -2.68 -29.97
CA SER A 355 -18.40 -3.98 -29.33
C SER A 355 -19.88 -4.39 -29.28
N ALA A 356 -20.79 -3.47 -29.02
CA ALA A 356 -22.23 -3.76 -28.94
C ALA A 356 -22.77 -4.21 -30.30
N ARG A 357 -22.41 -3.51 -31.38
CA ARG A 357 -22.82 -3.88 -32.73
C ARG A 357 -22.23 -5.23 -33.16
N LEU A 358 -20.96 -5.49 -32.84
CA LEU A 358 -20.33 -6.79 -33.10
C LEU A 358 -21.00 -7.92 -32.32
N TYR A 359 -21.37 -7.69 -31.05
CA TYR A 359 -22.07 -8.69 -30.25
C TYR A 359 -23.44 -9.04 -30.80
N LEU A 360 -24.26 -8.04 -31.13
CA LEU A 360 -25.58 -8.27 -31.73
C LEU A 360 -25.45 -9.04 -33.04
N LEU A 361 -24.45 -8.69 -33.87
CA LEU A 361 -24.12 -9.42 -35.09
C LEU A 361 -23.75 -10.89 -34.80
N TYR A 362 -22.84 -11.15 -33.85
CA TYR A 362 -22.44 -12.51 -33.46
C TYR A 362 -23.60 -13.36 -32.93
N LYS A 363 -24.63 -12.71 -32.37
CA LYS A 363 -25.85 -13.36 -31.87
C LYS A 363 -26.96 -13.44 -32.93
N ASN A 364 -26.74 -12.95 -34.16
CA ASN A 364 -27.75 -12.81 -35.22
C ASN A 364 -28.99 -12.00 -34.76
N ILE A 365 -28.75 -10.94 -33.98
CA ILE A 365 -29.79 -9.99 -33.55
C ILE A 365 -29.68 -8.75 -34.44
N ASP A 366 -30.81 -8.30 -34.98
CA ASP A 366 -30.88 -7.11 -35.83
C ASP A 366 -30.49 -5.84 -35.06
N LEU A 367 -29.77 -4.94 -35.73
CA LEU A 367 -29.39 -3.66 -35.15
C LEU A 367 -30.61 -2.71 -35.08
N PRO A 368 -30.70 -1.85 -34.05
CA PRO A 368 -31.77 -0.85 -33.97
C PRO A 368 -31.80 0.13 -35.13
N GLU A 369 -32.98 0.69 -35.39
CA GLU A 369 -33.18 1.71 -36.42
C GLU A 369 -32.25 2.92 -36.16
N ASN A 370 -31.55 3.38 -37.21
CA ASN A 370 -30.54 4.46 -37.18
C ASN A 370 -29.16 4.10 -36.59
N VAL A 371 -28.91 2.83 -36.27
CA VAL A 371 -27.57 2.32 -35.92
C VAL A 371 -26.90 1.76 -37.18
N PRO A 372 -25.76 2.32 -37.64
CA PRO A 372 -25.09 1.85 -38.83
C PRO A 372 -24.44 0.49 -38.59
N TYR A 373 -24.44 -0.33 -39.63
CA TYR A 373 -23.76 -1.63 -39.63
C TYR A 373 -22.24 -1.47 -39.36
N PRO A 374 -21.59 -2.40 -38.64
CA PRO A 374 -20.15 -2.40 -38.45
C PRO A 374 -19.37 -2.30 -39.76
N GLU A 375 -18.31 -1.50 -39.78
CA GLU A 375 -17.43 -1.40 -40.94
C GLU A 375 -16.70 -2.73 -41.18
N GLN A 376 -16.42 -3.06 -42.45
CA GLN A 376 -15.74 -4.30 -42.81
C GLN A 376 -14.41 -4.46 -42.06
N LYS A 377 -13.65 -3.39 -41.92
CA LYS A 377 -12.39 -3.37 -41.15
C LYS A 377 -12.58 -3.80 -39.69
N LEU A 378 -13.70 -3.45 -39.06
CA LEU A 378 -14.00 -3.81 -37.67
C LEU A 378 -14.41 -5.29 -37.56
N ILE A 379 -15.10 -5.83 -38.56
CA ILE A 379 -15.43 -7.25 -38.67
C ILE A 379 -14.15 -8.07 -38.90
N ASP A 380 -13.26 -7.58 -39.76
CA ASP A 380 -12.00 -8.23 -40.15
C ASP A 380 -10.96 -8.25 -39.02
N LEU A 381 -11.08 -7.38 -38.00
CA LEU A 381 -10.24 -7.41 -36.81
C LEU A 381 -10.35 -8.74 -36.03
N ASN A 382 -11.39 -9.53 -36.32
CA ASN A 382 -11.62 -10.87 -35.75
C ASN A 382 -11.39 -10.91 -34.24
N LEU A 383 -11.86 -9.86 -33.55
CA LEU A 383 -11.78 -9.76 -32.10
C LEU A 383 -12.45 -11.00 -31.52
N LYS A 384 -11.71 -11.73 -30.66
CA LYS A 384 -12.25 -12.93 -30.02
C LYS A 384 -13.53 -12.54 -29.29
N LYS A 385 -14.54 -13.42 -29.34
CA LYS A 385 -15.83 -13.25 -28.63
C LYS A 385 -15.62 -12.74 -27.19
N ASN A 386 -14.61 -13.26 -26.50
CA ASN A 386 -14.28 -12.87 -25.12
C ASN A 386 -13.80 -11.41 -24.98
N GLN A 387 -13.05 -10.86 -25.94
CA GLN A 387 -12.60 -9.46 -25.89
C GLN A 387 -13.76 -8.47 -26.07
N VAL A 388 -14.66 -8.76 -27.01
CA VAL A 388 -15.91 -8.01 -27.18
C VAL A 388 -16.72 -8.09 -25.88
N MET A 389 -16.75 -9.27 -25.25
CA MET A 389 -17.59 -9.50 -24.07
C MET A 389 -17.07 -8.89 -22.80
N ILE A 390 -15.76 -8.89 -22.57
CA ILE A 390 -15.16 -8.18 -21.43
C ILE A 390 -15.52 -6.68 -21.48
N THR A 391 -15.44 -6.07 -22.67
CA THR A 391 -15.78 -4.65 -22.86
C THR A 391 -17.25 -4.36 -22.54
N LEU A 392 -18.16 -5.22 -23.02
CA LEU A 392 -19.60 -5.04 -22.79
C LEU A 392 -20.02 -5.36 -21.37
N LEU A 393 -19.43 -6.38 -20.75
CA LEU A 393 -19.73 -6.78 -19.38
C LEU A 393 -19.29 -5.71 -18.39
N ASP A 394 -18.15 -5.05 -18.58
CA ASP A 394 -17.75 -3.92 -17.72
C ASP A 394 -18.85 -2.83 -17.70
N ARG A 395 -19.35 -2.45 -18.87
CA ARG A 395 -20.43 -1.45 -19.00
C ARG A 395 -21.76 -1.95 -18.43
N TYR A 396 -22.10 -3.19 -18.72
CA TYR A 396 -23.33 -3.81 -18.24
C TYR A 396 -23.35 -3.95 -16.72
N ILE A 397 -22.24 -4.35 -16.11
CA ILE A 397 -22.09 -4.43 -14.66
C ILE A 397 -22.19 -3.03 -14.05
N ARG A 398 -21.44 -2.05 -14.55
CA ARG A 398 -21.38 -0.70 -13.97
C ARG A 398 -22.66 0.10 -14.09
N HIS A 399 -23.30 0.07 -15.26
CA HIS A 399 -24.44 0.94 -15.55
C HIS A 399 -25.77 0.20 -15.50
N GLY A 400 -25.74 -1.13 -15.56
CA GLY A 400 -26.90 -1.99 -15.40
C GLY A 400 -26.92 -2.58 -13.99
N LEU A 401 -26.14 -3.63 -13.76
CA LEU A 401 -26.30 -4.49 -12.57
C LEU A 401 -26.07 -3.74 -11.25
N LEU A 402 -24.98 -2.98 -11.12
CA LEU A 402 -24.65 -2.25 -9.89
C LEU A 402 -25.67 -1.15 -9.53
N ARG A 403 -26.44 -0.66 -10.50
CA ARG A 403 -27.45 0.39 -10.32
C ARG A 403 -28.86 -0.16 -10.19
N SER A 404 -29.05 -1.45 -10.46
CA SER A 404 -30.35 -2.09 -10.26
C SER A 404 -30.64 -2.29 -8.79
N LYS A 405 -31.93 -2.28 -8.42
CA LYS A 405 -32.34 -2.57 -7.06
C LYS A 405 -32.12 -4.06 -6.76
N ASN A 406 -31.52 -4.34 -5.61
CA ASN A 406 -31.37 -5.71 -5.10
C ASN A 406 -32.72 -6.42 -4.93
#